data_AF-A0A150GIW8-F1
#
_entry.id   AF-A0A150GIW8-F1
#
_cell.length_a   1.000
_cell.length_b   1.000
_cell.length_c   1.000
_cell.angle_alpha   90.00
_cell.angle_beta   90.00
_cell.angle_gamma   90.00
#
_symmetry.space_group_name_H-M   'P 1'
#
loop_
_entity.id
_entity.type
_entity.pdbx_description
1 polymer ?
#
loop_
_entity_poly.entity_id
_entity_poly.type
_entity_poly.pdbx_seq_one_letter_code
_entity_poly.pdbx_strand_id
1 'polypeptide(L)'
;MGSSKILAFAALALLATAFSASGRSLQQASASASASAQAISSAIGSGSASAAAQAIASSSASGAGGANATAAAIAQAAATSPNTTAQAIAQALAQAEANGTSSALAQALAQAVAQGGNAAASAVAQALAQAVNQGNTGSAAAAIAEGAAAGGSTAVATAQSIAQAIATGGATAQAVSQAVAQAYGEGNGTAVANVLAQALATAESQGNASAAAQALSQAAAAGGNQSEAFSQAAATAVASGCGPLDQALAQAQADAQASGSGNAFAQSIAQAGAVSNPNPGSYSCAHTGTDSSPNPGSYSCAHTGTDSSPYACAHSHPGG
;
A
#
# COMPACT_ATOMS: atom_id res chain seq x y z
N MET A 1 -24.68 -2.07 -65.06
CA MET A 1 -24.95 -1.21 -63.89
C MET A 1 -25.53 -1.96 -62.67
N GLY A 2 -25.48 -3.30 -62.59
CA GLY A 2 -26.15 -4.07 -61.52
C GLY A 2 -25.25 -4.59 -60.39
N SER A 3 -23.97 -4.87 -60.63
CA SER A 3 -23.16 -5.66 -59.69
C SER A 3 -22.40 -4.84 -58.64
N SER A 4 -22.04 -3.58 -58.92
CA SER A 4 -21.29 -2.73 -57.98
C SER A 4 -22.16 -2.12 -56.87
N LYS A 5 -23.47 -2.01 -57.08
CA LYS A 5 -24.40 -1.49 -56.04
C LYS A 5 -24.70 -2.55 -54.97
N ILE A 6 -24.75 -3.83 -55.33
CA ILE A 6 -25.05 -4.92 -54.39
C ILE A 6 -23.90 -5.15 -53.39
N LEU A 7 -22.65 -5.03 -53.84
CA LEU A 7 -21.46 -5.14 -52.98
C LEU A 7 -21.34 -3.98 -51.97
N ALA A 8 -21.74 -2.76 -52.34
CA ALA A 8 -21.73 -1.61 -51.44
C ALA A 8 -22.81 -1.70 -50.34
N PHE A 9 -23.99 -2.22 -50.66
CA PHE A 9 -25.06 -2.44 -49.67
C PHE A 9 -24.74 -3.59 -48.70
N ALA A 10 -24.09 -4.66 -49.18
CA ALA A 10 -23.65 -5.76 -48.32
C ALA A 10 -22.55 -5.32 -47.33
N ALA A 11 -21.59 -4.51 -47.77
CA ALA A 11 -20.53 -3.97 -46.90
C ALA A 11 -21.08 -3.00 -45.83
N LEU A 12 -22.06 -2.16 -46.18
CA LEU A 12 -22.70 -1.23 -45.24
C LEU A 12 -23.59 -1.96 -44.22
N ALA A 13 -24.26 -3.04 -44.62
CA ALA A 13 -25.02 -3.91 -43.72
C ALA A 13 -24.12 -4.69 -42.76
N LEU A 14 -22.95 -5.16 -43.20
CA LEU A 14 -21.96 -5.82 -42.35
C LEU A 14 -21.31 -4.85 -41.34
N LEU A 15 -21.05 -3.60 -41.74
CA LEU A 15 -20.56 -2.56 -40.83
C LEU A 15 -21.62 -2.15 -39.79
N ALA A 16 -22.89 -2.05 -40.19
CA ALA A 16 -23.98 -1.69 -39.29
C ALA A 16 -24.30 -2.79 -38.26
N THR A 17 -24.16 -4.07 -38.62
CA THR A 17 -24.32 -5.19 -37.69
C THR A 17 -23.12 -5.33 -36.75
N ALA A 18 -21.90 -5.08 -37.22
CA ALA A 18 -20.71 -5.03 -36.36
C ALA A 18 -20.80 -3.88 -35.33
N PHE A 19 -21.19 -2.68 -35.75
CA PHE A 19 -21.37 -1.53 -34.84
C PHE A 19 -22.51 -1.74 -33.83
N SER A 20 -23.61 -2.38 -34.24
CA SER A 20 -24.73 -2.71 -33.36
C SER A 20 -24.42 -3.85 -32.38
N ALA A 21 -23.58 -4.82 -32.77
CA ALA A 21 -23.11 -5.88 -31.88
C ALA A 21 -22.19 -5.32 -30.79
N SER A 22 -21.25 -4.44 -31.16
CA SER A 22 -20.38 -3.73 -30.22
C SER A 22 -21.17 -2.83 -29.26
N GLY A 23 -22.19 -2.13 -29.75
CA GLY A 23 -23.06 -1.30 -28.91
C GLY A 23 -23.85 -2.12 -27.87
N ARG A 24 -24.38 -3.29 -28.25
CA ARG A 24 -25.11 -4.17 -27.32
C ARG A 24 -24.20 -4.82 -26.28
N SER A 25 -22.97 -5.20 -26.63
CA SER A 25 -22.01 -5.75 -25.67
C SER A 25 -21.57 -4.71 -24.63
N LEU A 26 -21.37 -3.45 -25.02
CA LEU A 26 -21.09 -2.38 -24.06
C LEU A 26 -22.30 -2.09 -23.15
N GLN A 27 -23.50 -2.05 -23.72
CA GLN A 27 -24.72 -1.80 -22.95
C GLN A 27 -24.98 -2.92 -21.94
N GLN A 28 -24.76 -4.18 -22.32
CA GLN A 28 -24.89 -5.32 -21.42
C GLN A 28 -23.81 -5.31 -20.32
N ALA A 29 -22.56 -4.96 -20.65
CA ALA A 29 -21.48 -4.81 -19.67
C ALA A 29 -21.75 -3.67 -18.67
N SER A 30 -22.33 -2.55 -19.14
CA SER A 30 -22.70 -1.43 -18.26
C SER A 30 -23.89 -1.76 -17.35
N ALA A 31 -24.85 -2.56 -17.83
CA ALA A 31 -25.99 -3.01 -17.05
C ALA A 31 -25.57 -4.02 -15.96
N SER A 32 -24.68 -4.98 -16.29
CA SER A 32 -24.15 -5.92 -15.30
C SER A 32 -23.29 -5.20 -14.26
N ALA A 33 -22.43 -4.26 -14.68
CA ALA A 33 -21.63 -3.44 -13.78
C ALA A 33 -22.52 -2.62 -12.81
N SER A 34 -23.60 -2.01 -13.32
CA SER A 34 -24.56 -1.27 -12.49
C SER A 34 -25.28 -2.17 -11.49
N ALA A 35 -25.68 -3.37 -11.91
CA ALA A 35 -26.34 -4.35 -11.04
C ALA A 35 -25.40 -4.81 -9.91
N SER A 36 -24.12 -5.05 -10.21
CA SER A 36 -23.11 -5.38 -9.21
C SER A 36 -22.91 -4.27 -8.19
N ALA A 37 -22.77 -3.03 -8.64
CA ALA A 37 -22.63 -1.89 -7.73
C ALA A 37 -23.84 -1.76 -6.80
N GLN A 38 -25.05 -1.91 -7.35
CA GLN A 38 -26.29 -1.90 -6.54
C GLN A 38 -26.34 -3.05 -5.54
N ALA A 39 -25.91 -4.26 -5.92
CA ALA A 39 -25.87 -5.41 -5.01
C ALA A 39 -24.91 -5.15 -3.84
N ILE A 40 -23.72 -4.61 -4.12
CA ILE A 40 -22.74 -4.24 -3.10
C ILE A 40 -23.30 -3.15 -2.18
N SER A 41 -23.78 -2.04 -2.74
CA SER A 41 -24.32 -0.92 -1.95
C SER A 41 -25.54 -1.31 -1.12
N SER A 42 -26.44 -2.13 -1.66
CA SER A 42 -27.62 -2.61 -0.93
C SER A 42 -27.23 -3.54 0.21
N ALA A 43 -26.32 -4.48 -0.04
CA ALA A 43 -25.83 -5.40 0.99
C ALA A 43 -25.07 -4.68 2.11
N ILE A 44 -24.28 -3.66 1.78
CA ILE A 44 -23.59 -2.84 2.79
C ILE A 44 -24.60 -1.98 3.56
N GLY A 45 -25.57 -1.36 2.85
CA GLY A 45 -26.62 -0.56 3.47
C GLY A 45 -27.52 -1.37 4.42
N SER A 46 -27.71 -2.67 4.16
CA SER A 46 -28.39 -3.60 5.06
C SER A 46 -27.50 -4.17 6.17
N GLY A 47 -26.23 -3.75 6.26
CA GLY A 47 -25.26 -4.24 7.24
C GLY A 47 -24.77 -5.68 6.99
N SER A 48 -25.04 -6.24 5.81
CA SER A 48 -24.78 -7.64 5.48
C SER A 48 -23.42 -7.81 4.81
N ALA A 49 -22.34 -7.83 5.61
CA ALA A 49 -20.97 -7.98 5.11
C ALA A 49 -20.75 -9.23 4.24
N SER A 50 -21.42 -10.35 4.55
CA SER A 50 -21.29 -11.60 3.76
C SER A 50 -21.91 -11.50 2.37
N ALA A 51 -23.12 -10.92 2.26
CA ALA A 51 -23.76 -10.67 0.97
C ALA A 51 -22.93 -9.67 0.14
N ALA A 52 -22.39 -8.64 0.79
CA ALA A 52 -21.50 -7.68 0.14
C ALA A 52 -20.21 -8.36 -0.34
N ALA A 53 -19.61 -9.24 0.47
CA ALA A 53 -18.40 -9.98 0.11
C ALA A 53 -18.60 -10.85 -1.14
N GLN A 54 -19.71 -11.60 -1.20
CA GLN A 54 -20.06 -12.42 -2.37
C GLN A 54 -20.24 -11.56 -3.63
N ALA A 55 -20.90 -10.41 -3.50
CA ALA A 55 -21.09 -9.47 -4.60
C ALA A 55 -19.75 -8.88 -5.07
N ILE A 56 -18.87 -8.48 -4.14
CA ILE A 56 -17.52 -7.97 -4.44
C ILE A 56 -16.69 -9.04 -5.17
N ALA A 57 -16.62 -10.26 -4.62
CA ALA A 57 -15.82 -11.34 -5.20
C ALA A 57 -16.29 -11.72 -6.61
N SER A 58 -17.61 -11.87 -6.79
CA SER A 58 -18.21 -12.24 -8.08
C SER A 58 -18.05 -11.13 -9.12
N SER A 59 -18.30 -9.88 -8.73
CA SER A 59 -18.20 -8.73 -9.64
C SER A 59 -16.76 -8.46 -10.06
N SER A 60 -15.80 -8.59 -9.15
CA SER A 60 -14.38 -8.41 -9.47
C SER A 60 -13.88 -9.46 -10.46
N ALA A 61 -14.38 -10.70 -10.37
CA ALA A 61 -14.05 -11.77 -11.31
C ALA A 61 -14.67 -11.60 -12.71
N SER A 62 -15.64 -10.69 -12.88
CA SER A 62 -16.40 -10.51 -14.14
C SER A 62 -15.67 -9.66 -15.20
N GLY A 63 -14.37 -9.41 -15.04
CA GLY A 63 -13.53 -8.63 -15.96
C GLY A 63 -13.54 -7.12 -15.69
N ALA A 64 -12.89 -6.35 -16.58
CA ALA A 64 -12.58 -4.92 -16.34
C ALA A 64 -13.81 -4.03 -16.07
N GLY A 65 -14.95 -4.31 -16.72
CA GLY A 65 -16.19 -3.58 -16.46
C GLY A 65 -16.77 -3.83 -15.07
N GLY A 66 -16.63 -5.06 -14.55
CA GLY A 66 -17.01 -5.41 -13.19
C GLY A 66 -16.09 -4.78 -12.15
N ALA A 67 -14.77 -4.79 -12.38
CA ALA A 67 -13.79 -4.20 -11.48
C ALA A 67 -14.05 -2.70 -11.22
N ASN A 68 -14.36 -1.92 -12.25
CA ASN A 68 -14.60 -0.48 -12.07
C ASN A 68 -15.90 -0.17 -11.31
N ALA A 69 -16.97 -0.92 -11.55
CA ALA A 69 -18.22 -0.74 -10.79
C ALA A 69 -18.09 -1.25 -9.35
N THR A 70 -17.38 -2.35 -9.13
CA THR A 70 -17.00 -2.79 -7.78
C THR A 70 -16.21 -1.69 -7.07
N ALA A 71 -15.21 -1.11 -7.74
CA ALA A 71 -14.38 -0.06 -7.19
C ALA A 71 -15.20 1.16 -6.75
N ALA A 72 -16.08 1.65 -7.62
CA ALA A 72 -16.97 2.78 -7.31
C ALA A 72 -17.90 2.47 -6.13
N ALA A 73 -18.49 1.27 -6.09
CA ALA A 73 -19.36 0.85 -5.00
C ALA A 73 -18.61 0.75 -3.66
N ILE A 74 -17.39 0.20 -3.67
CA ILE A 74 -16.53 0.13 -2.49
C ILE A 74 -16.12 1.53 -2.03
N ALA A 75 -15.70 2.40 -2.95
CA ALA A 75 -15.29 3.76 -2.63
C ALA A 75 -16.42 4.54 -1.93
N GLN A 76 -17.64 4.47 -2.49
CA GLN A 76 -18.81 5.11 -1.89
C GLN A 76 -19.17 4.49 -0.54
N ALA A 77 -19.16 3.16 -0.45
CA ALA A 77 -19.50 2.44 0.77
C ALA A 77 -18.49 2.66 1.90
N ALA A 78 -17.20 2.80 1.57
CA ALA A 78 -16.16 3.10 2.54
C ALA A 78 -16.37 4.49 3.19
N ALA A 79 -16.89 5.45 2.43
CA ALA A 79 -17.21 6.77 2.96
C ALA A 79 -18.42 6.77 3.92
N THR A 80 -19.41 5.89 3.71
CA THR A 80 -20.65 5.87 4.49
C THR A 80 -20.70 4.78 5.56
N SER A 81 -19.97 3.69 5.39
CA SER A 81 -20.02 2.48 6.21
C SER A 81 -18.66 1.76 6.21
N PRO A 82 -17.60 2.40 6.71
CA PRO A 82 -16.22 1.90 6.60
C PRO A 82 -16.04 0.52 7.26
N ASN A 83 -16.63 0.29 8.43
CA ASN A 83 -16.48 -0.98 9.16
C ASN A 83 -17.13 -2.17 8.41
N THR A 84 -18.36 -2.00 7.94
CA THR A 84 -19.07 -3.02 7.16
C THR A 84 -18.37 -3.27 5.83
N THR A 85 -17.85 -2.21 5.21
CA THR A 85 -17.06 -2.31 3.98
C THR A 85 -15.77 -3.09 4.21
N ALA A 86 -15.04 -2.80 5.29
CA ALA A 86 -13.82 -3.53 5.66
C ALA A 86 -14.10 -5.02 5.90
N GLN A 87 -15.17 -5.36 6.62
CA GLN A 87 -15.58 -6.76 6.84
C GLN A 87 -15.94 -7.47 5.54
N ALA A 88 -16.67 -6.79 4.66
CA ALA A 88 -17.04 -7.34 3.35
C ALA A 88 -15.80 -7.60 2.48
N ILE A 89 -14.85 -6.66 2.44
CA ILE A 89 -13.59 -6.84 1.71
C ILE A 89 -12.77 -7.98 2.31
N ALA A 90 -12.65 -8.07 3.64
CA ALA A 90 -11.89 -9.14 4.29
C ALA A 90 -12.42 -10.54 3.92
N GLN A 91 -13.74 -10.70 3.88
CA GLN A 91 -14.37 -11.96 3.44
C GLN A 91 -14.24 -12.18 1.92
N ALA A 92 -14.28 -11.11 1.13
CA ALA A 92 -14.08 -11.19 -0.32
C ALA A 92 -12.65 -11.61 -0.68
N LEU A 93 -11.64 -11.18 0.10
CA LEU A 93 -10.24 -11.61 -0.05
C LEU A 93 -10.12 -13.13 0.09
N ALA A 94 -10.70 -13.70 1.15
CA ALA A 94 -10.68 -15.16 1.38
C ALA A 94 -11.37 -15.92 0.23
N GLN A 95 -12.51 -15.39 -0.27
CA GLN A 95 -13.20 -15.99 -1.43
C GLN A 95 -12.38 -15.87 -2.71
N ALA A 96 -11.72 -14.73 -2.93
CA ALA A 96 -10.91 -14.51 -4.12
C ALA A 96 -9.69 -15.43 -4.16
N GLU A 97 -9.04 -15.66 -3.02
CA GLU A 97 -7.95 -16.64 -2.93
C GLU A 97 -8.45 -18.06 -3.25
N ALA A 98 -9.54 -18.49 -2.61
CA ALA A 98 -10.12 -19.82 -2.83
C ALA A 98 -10.53 -20.05 -4.30
N ASN A 99 -10.95 -18.98 -4.99
CA ASN A 99 -11.40 -19.04 -6.39
C ASN A 99 -10.31 -18.68 -7.41
N GLY A 100 -9.08 -18.34 -6.98
CA GLY A 100 -7.99 -17.92 -7.86
C GLY A 100 -8.22 -16.57 -8.56
N THR A 101 -8.97 -15.65 -7.94
CA THR A 101 -9.32 -14.33 -8.49
C THR A 101 -8.69 -13.15 -7.72
N SER A 102 -7.68 -13.42 -6.88
CA SER A 102 -6.99 -12.40 -6.06
C SER A 102 -6.48 -11.21 -6.85
N SER A 103 -5.91 -11.42 -8.05
CA SER A 103 -5.41 -10.33 -8.90
C SER A 103 -6.53 -9.37 -9.34
N ALA A 104 -7.69 -9.91 -9.73
CA ALA A 104 -8.84 -9.12 -10.15
C ALA A 104 -9.43 -8.31 -8.98
N LEU A 105 -9.47 -8.91 -7.79
CA LEU A 105 -9.89 -8.20 -6.58
C LEU A 105 -8.89 -7.11 -6.18
N ALA A 106 -7.58 -7.38 -6.21
CA ALA A 106 -6.55 -6.41 -5.91
C ALA A 106 -6.64 -5.16 -6.81
N GLN A 107 -6.91 -5.35 -8.11
CA GLN A 107 -7.14 -4.25 -9.05
C GLN A 107 -8.40 -3.44 -8.71
N ALA A 108 -9.51 -4.10 -8.37
CA ALA A 108 -10.75 -3.44 -7.98
C ALA A 108 -10.57 -2.62 -6.68
N LEU A 109 -9.84 -3.15 -5.69
CA LEU A 109 -9.53 -2.43 -4.45
C LEU A 109 -8.62 -1.23 -4.71
N ALA A 110 -7.60 -1.38 -5.54
CA ALA A 110 -6.72 -0.26 -5.89
C ALA A 110 -7.48 0.86 -6.61
N GLN A 111 -8.38 0.52 -7.53
CA GLN A 111 -9.27 1.48 -8.17
C GLN A 111 -10.21 2.14 -7.15
N ALA A 112 -10.73 1.38 -6.17
CA ALA A 112 -11.58 1.93 -5.12
C ALA A 112 -10.82 2.96 -4.28
N VAL A 113 -9.56 2.70 -3.95
CA VAL A 113 -8.69 3.64 -3.23
C VAL A 113 -8.39 4.88 -4.07
N ALA A 114 -8.09 4.72 -5.36
CA ALA A 114 -7.87 5.85 -6.25
C ALA A 114 -9.13 6.75 -6.38
N GLN A 115 -10.34 6.17 -6.33
CA GLN A 115 -11.60 6.90 -6.43
C GLN A 115 -12.08 7.46 -5.07
N GLY A 116 -11.90 6.72 -3.98
CA GLY A 116 -12.41 7.05 -2.65
C GLY A 116 -11.39 7.65 -1.69
N GLY A 117 -10.13 7.79 -2.12
CA GLY A 117 -9.03 8.37 -1.35
C GLY A 117 -8.83 7.70 0.01
N ASN A 118 -8.58 8.50 1.06
CA ASN A 118 -8.26 8.01 2.40
C ASN A 118 -9.37 7.16 3.05
N ALA A 119 -10.65 7.44 2.74
CA ALA A 119 -11.75 6.65 3.30
C ALA A 119 -11.70 5.21 2.77
N ALA A 120 -11.51 5.04 1.46
CA ALA A 120 -11.32 3.74 0.84
C ALA A 120 -10.00 3.09 1.29
N ALA A 121 -8.90 3.84 1.34
CA ALA A 121 -7.61 3.32 1.85
C ALA A 121 -7.73 2.80 3.29
N SER A 122 -8.47 3.50 4.16
CA SER A 122 -8.71 3.09 5.55
C SER A 122 -9.57 1.83 5.64
N ALA A 123 -10.64 1.73 4.83
CA ALA A 123 -11.46 0.53 4.77
C ALA A 123 -10.65 -0.68 4.27
N VAL A 124 -9.80 -0.50 3.26
CA VAL A 124 -8.90 -1.56 2.76
C VAL A 124 -7.84 -1.95 3.79
N ALA A 125 -7.23 -0.97 4.46
CA ALA A 125 -6.27 -1.21 5.55
C ALA A 125 -6.88 -2.06 6.67
N GLN A 126 -8.08 -1.69 7.11
CA GLN A 126 -8.82 -2.45 8.12
C GLN A 126 -9.21 -3.83 7.60
N ALA A 127 -9.59 -3.97 6.32
CA ALA A 127 -9.93 -5.25 5.73
C ALA A 127 -8.74 -6.22 5.72
N LEU A 128 -7.55 -5.75 5.34
CA LEU A 128 -6.32 -6.54 5.37
C LEU A 128 -6.02 -7.02 6.79
N ALA A 129 -6.08 -6.13 7.77
CA ALA A 129 -5.88 -6.49 9.17
C ALA A 129 -6.94 -7.48 9.68
N GLN A 130 -8.21 -7.28 9.31
CA GLN A 130 -9.29 -8.19 9.66
C GLN A 130 -9.11 -9.57 9.03
N ALA A 131 -8.67 -9.65 7.77
CA ALA A 131 -8.40 -10.92 7.11
C ALA A 131 -7.33 -11.71 7.86
N VAL A 132 -6.21 -11.06 8.20
CA VAL A 132 -5.12 -11.64 9.01
C VAL A 132 -5.63 -12.11 10.37
N ASN A 133 -6.37 -11.27 11.09
CA ASN A 133 -6.91 -11.62 12.41
C ASN A 133 -7.96 -12.75 12.37
N GLN A 134 -8.55 -13.00 11.20
CA GLN A 134 -9.45 -14.14 10.94
C GLN A 134 -8.70 -15.39 10.44
N GLY A 135 -7.36 -15.37 10.43
CA GLY A 135 -6.53 -16.49 9.98
C GLY A 135 -6.30 -16.55 8.47
N ASN A 136 -6.68 -15.52 7.72
CA ASN A 136 -6.56 -15.44 6.26
C ASN A 136 -5.37 -14.55 5.84
N THR A 137 -4.21 -14.75 6.47
CA THR A 137 -2.99 -13.98 6.15
C THR A 137 -2.56 -14.19 4.70
N GLY A 138 -2.72 -15.39 4.15
CA GLY A 138 -2.48 -15.69 2.73
C GLY A 138 -3.30 -14.83 1.78
N SER A 139 -4.59 -14.63 2.06
CA SER A 139 -5.45 -13.80 1.21
C SER A 139 -5.03 -12.33 1.22
N ALA A 140 -4.67 -11.82 2.41
CA ALA A 140 -4.18 -10.46 2.55
C ALA A 140 -2.81 -10.28 1.86
N ALA A 141 -1.91 -11.26 2.02
CA ALA A 141 -0.60 -11.28 1.38
C ALA A 141 -0.72 -11.31 -0.15
N ALA A 142 -1.58 -12.17 -0.69
CA ALA A 142 -1.85 -12.25 -2.12
C ALA A 142 -2.34 -10.91 -2.69
N ALA A 143 -3.28 -10.24 -2.02
CA ALA A 143 -3.76 -8.93 -2.47
C ALA A 143 -2.67 -7.84 -2.45
N ILE A 144 -1.79 -7.86 -1.44
CA ILE A 144 -0.64 -6.95 -1.37
C ILE A 144 0.36 -7.26 -2.49
N ALA A 145 0.72 -8.53 -2.69
CA ALA A 145 1.65 -8.97 -3.71
C ALA A 145 1.15 -8.64 -5.13
N GLU A 146 -0.11 -8.94 -5.43
CA GLU A 146 -0.75 -8.64 -6.71
C GLU A 146 -0.84 -7.13 -6.95
N GLY A 147 -1.24 -6.36 -5.93
CA GLY A 147 -1.31 -4.90 -6.02
C GLY A 147 0.06 -4.25 -6.26
N ALA A 148 1.10 -4.78 -5.61
CA ALA A 148 2.47 -4.32 -5.80
C ALA A 148 3.02 -4.71 -7.18
N ALA A 149 2.82 -5.95 -7.61
CA ALA A 149 3.31 -6.47 -8.88
C ALA A 149 2.66 -5.77 -10.10
N ALA A 150 1.41 -5.31 -9.96
CA ALA A 150 0.72 -4.58 -11.01
C ALA A 150 1.37 -3.21 -11.35
N GLY A 151 2.14 -2.62 -10.43
CA GLY A 151 2.81 -1.34 -10.64
C GLY A 151 1.87 -0.14 -10.81
N GLY A 152 2.43 0.98 -11.27
CA GLY A 152 1.67 2.19 -11.62
C GLY A 152 0.72 2.68 -10.51
N SER A 153 -0.49 3.07 -10.87
CA SER A 153 -1.51 3.52 -9.92
C SER A 153 -1.97 2.45 -8.95
N THR A 154 -1.88 1.16 -9.33
CA THR A 154 -2.27 0.05 -8.46
C THR A 154 -1.32 -0.06 -7.29
N ALA A 155 0.00 -0.04 -7.55
CA ALA A 155 1.02 -0.04 -6.51
C ALA A 155 0.91 1.17 -5.58
N VAL A 156 0.61 2.37 -6.12
CA VAL A 156 0.39 3.58 -5.32
C VAL A 156 -0.81 3.43 -4.37
N ALA A 157 -1.92 2.88 -4.86
CA ALA A 157 -3.11 2.65 -4.04
C ALA A 157 -2.88 1.57 -2.96
N THR A 158 -2.12 0.52 -3.28
CA THR A 158 -1.67 -0.46 -2.28
C THR A 158 -0.79 0.20 -1.22
N ALA A 159 0.14 1.06 -1.63
CA ALA A 159 0.99 1.81 -0.71
C ALA A 159 0.16 2.72 0.22
N GLN A 160 -0.85 3.41 -0.30
CA GLN A 160 -1.75 4.24 0.50
C GLN A 160 -2.53 3.43 1.54
N SER A 161 -2.99 2.23 1.19
CA SER A 161 -3.70 1.34 2.11
C SER A 161 -2.77 0.86 3.23
N ILE A 162 -1.53 0.49 2.90
CA ILE A 162 -0.52 0.09 3.90
C ILE A 162 -0.14 1.30 4.78
N ALA A 163 0.02 2.50 4.19
CA ALA A 163 0.31 3.72 4.92
C ALA A 163 -0.79 4.02 5.96
N GLN A 164 -2.05 3.83 5.58
CA GLN A 164 -3.19 4.03 6.48
C GLN A 164 -3.22 2.99 7.60
N ALA A 165 -2.82 1.74 7.33
CA ALA A 165 -2.65 0.72 8.37
C ALA A 165 -1.56 1.10 9.37
N ILE A 166 -0.40 1.57 8.87
CA ILE A 166 0.72 2.05 9.67
C ILE A 166 0.28 3.23 10.54
N ALA A 167 -0.34 4.24 9.94
CA ALA A 167 -0.85 5.41 10.66
C ALA A 167 -1.90 5.06 11.74
N THR A 168 -2.70 4.02 11.52
CA THR A 168 -3.64 3.50 12.53
C THR A 168 -2.92 2.87 13.73
N GLY A 169 -1.74 2.27 13.50
CA GLY A 169 -0.92 1.68 14.54
C GLY A 169 -1.48 0.38 15.12
N GLY A 170 -0.93 -0.03 16.28
CA GLY A 170 -1.42 -1.15 17.09
C GLY A 170 -1.60 -2.46 16.31
N ALA A 171 -2.68 -3.19 16.64
CA ALA A 171 -2.98 -4.47 16.03
C ALA A 171 -3.21 -4.39 14.51
N THR A 172 -3.71 -3.27 13.98
CA THR A 172 -3.89 -3.06 12.54
C THR A 172 -2.55 -3.00 11.82
N ALA A 173 -1.62 -2.17 12.31
CA ALA A 173 -0.29 -2.08 11.74
C ALA A 173 0.47 -3.42 11.84
N GLN A 174 0.36 -4.12 12.97
CA GLN A 174 1.02 -5.42 13.17
C GLN A 174 0.47 -6.49 12.21
N ALA A 175 -0.85 -6.60 12.09
CA ALA A 175 -1.49 -7.56 11.20
C ALA A 175 -1.12 -7.30 9.73
N VAL A 176 -1.18 -6.04 9.28
CA VAL A 176 -0.79 -5.69 7.91
C VAL A 176 0.70 -5.92 7.68
N SER A 177 1.57 -5.64 8.67
CA SER A 177 3.00 -5.94 8.55
C SER A 177 3.27 -7.44 8.40
N GLN A 178 2.50 -8.30 9.05
CA GLN A 178 2.57 -9.76 8.85
C GLN A 178 2.17 -10.16 7.43
N ALA A 179 1.08 -9.59 6.89
CA ALA A 179 0.66 -9.85 5.51
C ALA A 179 1.70 -9.36 4.50
N VAL A 180 2.33 -8.20 4.74
CA VAL A 180 3.43 -7.67 3.92
C VAL A 180 4.64 -8.61 3.96
N ALA A 181 5.01 -9.12 5.13
CA ALA A 181 6.12 -10.06 5.28
C ALA A 181 5.87 -11.38 4.52
N GLN A 182 4.64 -11.88 4.55
CA GLN A 182 4.27 -13.06 3.78
C GLN A 182 4.30 -12.77 2.28
N ALA A 183 3.70 -11.65 1.83
CA ALA A 183 3.72 -11.22 0.43
C ALA A 183 5.15 -11.07 -0.12
N TYR A 184 6.07 -10.57 0.71
CA TYR A 184 7.48 -10.43 0.34
C TYR A 184 8.13 -11.80 0.07
N GLY A 185 7.84 -12.81 0.90
CA GLY A 185 8.37 -14.16 0.76
C GLY A 185 7.81 -14.97 -0.42
N GLU A 186 6.66 -14.59 -0.96
CA GLU A 186 5.94 -15.34 -2.02
C GLU A 186 6.41 -15.01 -3.46
N GLY A 187 7.55 -14.34 -3.63
CA GLY A 187 8.23 -14.22 -4.93
C GLY A 187 8.16 -12.86 -5.63
N ASN A 188 7.58 -11.83 -4.99
CA ASN A 188 7.56 -10.44 -5.49
C ASN A 188 8.23 -9.45 -4.52
N GLY A 189 9.24 -9.91 -3.76
CA GLY A 189 9.86 -9.17 -2.67
C GLY A 189 10.26 -7.73 -3.02
N THR A 190 10.88 -7.49 -4.18
CA THR A 190 11.27 -6.14 -4.62
C THR A 190 10.05 -5.23 -4.84
N ALA A 191 8.99 -5.73 -5.47
CA ALA A 191 7.78 -4.93 -5.71
C ALA A 191 7.08 -4.59 -4.39
N VAL A 192 6.98 -5.57 -3.49
CA VAL A 192 6.40 -5.39 -2.15
C VAL A 192 7.23 -4.39 -1.33
N ALA A 193 8.56 -4.51 -1.34
CA ALA A 193 9.44 -3.56 -0.65
C ALA A 193 9.33 -2.13 -1.20
N ASN A 194 9.18 -1.96 -2.52
CA ASN A 194 8.98 -0.64 -3.12
C ASN A 194 7.65 0.00 -2.69
N VAL A 195 6.57 -0.78 -2.69
CA VAL A 195 5.26 -0.32 -2.20
C VAL A 195 5.32 0.00 -0.70
N LEU A 196 6.02 -0.82 0.09
CA LEU A 196 6.21 -0.57 1.52
C LEU A 196 7.05 0.69 1.77
N ALA A 197 8.10 0.93 1.00
CA ALA A 197 8.89 2.16 1.07
C ALA A 197 8.01 3.38 0.80
N GLN A 198 7.19 3.33 -0.26
CA GLN A 198 6.23 4.38 -0.57
C GLN A 198 5.17 4.54 0.53
N ALA A 199 4.71 3.44 1.15
CA ALA A 199 3.73 3.48 2.22
C ALA A 199 4.27 4.18 3.48
N LEU A 200 5.50 3.84 3.88
CA LEU A 200 6.19 4.48 5.00
C LEU A 200 6.40 5.98 4.74
N ALA A 201 6.88 6.32 3.54
CA ALA A 201 7.04 7.71 3.09
C ALA A 201 5.70 8.48 3.10
N THR A 202 4.63 7.83 2.65
CA THR A 202 3.28 8.41 2.65
C THR A 202 2.80 8.64 4.09
N ALA A 203 2.98 7.68 5.00
CA ALA A 203 2.58 7.81 6.39
C ALA A 203 3.28 9.00 7.08
N GLU A 204 4.59 9.15 6.89
CA GLU A 204 5.35 10.28 7.44
C GLU A 204 4.95 11.62 6.80
N SER A 205 4.75 11.67 5.48
CA SER A 205 4.25 12.90 4.82
C SER A 205 2.88 13.36 5.34
N GLN A 206 2.09 12.43 5.89
CA GLN A 206 0.80 12.70 6.53
C GLN A 206 0.93 12.98 8.04
N GLY A 207 2.14 13.17 8.56
CA GLY A 207 2.43 13.49 9.96
C GLY A 207 2.56 12.27 10.88
N ASN A 208 2.66 11.06 10.34
CA ASN A 208 2.72 9.82 11.12
C ASN A 208 4.15 9.22 11.19
N ALA A 209 5.17 10.06 11.26
CA ALA A 209 6.57 9.64 11.34
C ALA A 209 6.82 8.66 12.49
N SER A 210 6.21 8.90 13.66
CA SER A 210 6.32 8.00 14.82
C SER A 210 5.73 6.61 14.55
N ALA A 211 4.60 6.54 13.84
CA ALA A 211 3.99 5.25 13.50
C ALA A 211 4.83 4.49 12.46
N ALA A 212 5.41 5.19 11.48
CA ALA A 212 6.35 4.62 10.52
C ALA A 212 7.63 4.11 11.22
N ALA A 213 8.18 4.88 12.17
CA ALA A 213 9.31 4.47 13.00
C ALA A 213 8.99 3.20 13.80
N GLN A 214 7.83 3.16 14.46
CA GLN A 214 7.38 2.00 15.21
C GLN A 214 7.25 0.76 14.32
N ALA A 215 6.74 0.90 13.10
CA ALA A 215 6.62 -0.21 12.16
C ALA A 215 8.00 -0.76 11.76
N LEU A 216 8.96 0.13 11.47
CA LEU A 216 10.35 -0.23 11.19
C LEU A 216 11.01 -0.97 12.37
N SER A 217 10.90 -0.41 13.58
CA SER A 217 11.49 -0.99 14.80
C SER A 217 10.89 -2.37 15.11
N GLN A 218 9.56 -2.51 15.01
CA GLN A 218 8.88 -3.79 15.23
C GLN A 218 9.27 -4.84 14.19
N ALA A 219 9.38 -4.45 12.92
CA ALA A 219 9.78 -5.37 11.86
C ALA A 219 11.22 -5.86 12.04
N ALA A 220 12.15 -4.98 12.43
CA ALA A 220 13.53 -5.35 12.72
C ALA A 220 13.61 -6.37 13.88
N ALA A 221 12.80 -6.17 14.93
CA ALA A 221 12.73 -7.10 16.06
C ALA A 221 12.05 -8.44 15.72
N ALA A 222 11.11 -8.45 14.77
CA ALA A 222 10.40 -9.66 14.36
C ALA A 222 11.27 -10.68 13.60
N GLY A 223 12.30 -10.20 12.88
CA GLY A 223 13.19 -11.07 12.08
C GLY A 223 12.53 -11.61 10.80
N GLY A 224 13.22 -12.55 10.13
CA GLY A 224 12.75 -13.23 8.91
C GLY A 224 12.31 -12.29 7.78
N ASN A 225 11.31 -12.72 7.00
CA ASN A 225 10.78 -11.94 5.87
C ASN A 225 10.24 -10.56 6.28
N GLN A 226 9.79 -10.39 7.52
CA GLN A 226 9.31 -9.08 7.99
C GLN A 226 10.48 -8.11 8.14
N SER A 227 11.56 -8.53 8.78
CA SER A 227 12.79 -7.72 8.87
C SER A 227 13.37 -7.43 7.48
N GLU A 228 13.40 -8.43 6.59
CA GLU A 228 13.91 -8.27 5.22
C GLU A 228 13.07 -7.29 4.40
N ALA A 229 11.74 -7.42 4.40
CA ALA A 229 10.84 -6.54 3.66
C ALA A 229 10.98 -5.07 4.08
N PHE A 230 11.03 -4.82 5.39
CA PHE A 230 11.15 -3.47 5.93
C PHE A 230 12.55 -2.89 5.75
N SER A 231 13.59 -3.73 5.85
CA SER A 231 14.97 -3.30 5.59
C SER A 231 15.17 -2.94 4.12
N GLN A 232 14.59 -3.73 3.20
CA GLN A 232 14.59 -3.42 1.78
C GLN A 232 13.81 -2.14 1.47
N ALA A 233 12.66 -1.92 2.12
CA ALA A 233 11.91 -0.69 2.01
C ALA A 233 12.70 0.53 2.49
N ALA A 234 13.34 0.43 3.66
CA ALA A 234 14.23 1.46 4.21
C ALA A 234 15.40 1.77 3.26
N ALA A 235 16.06 0.74 2.73
CA ALA A 235 17.14 0.90 1.77
C ALA A 235 16.69 1.59 0.47
N THR A 236 15.52 1.24 -0.06
CA THR A 236 14.93 1.90 -1.24
C THR A 236 14.65 3.38 -0.95
N ALA A 237 14.13 3.71 0.24
CA ALA A 237 13.89 5.10 0.66
C ALA A 237 15.20 5.91 0.79
N VAL A 238 16.24 5.32 1.40
CA VAL A 238 17.56 5.96 1.51
C VAL A 238 18.20 6.17 0.13
N ALA A 239 18.13 5.17 -0.75
CA ALA A 239 18.68 5.26 -2.11
C ALA A 239 17.99 6.33 -2.96
N SER A 240 16.73 6.65 -2.67
CA SER A 240 15.97 7.72 -3.33
C SER A 240 16.14 9.10 -2.66
N GLY A 241 17.08 9.23 -1.72
CA GLY A 241 17.47 10.49 -1.09
C GLY A 241 16.85 10.75 0.29
N CYS A 242 16.43 9.70 1.00
CA CYS A 242 15.70 9.70 2.28
C CYS A 242 14.33 10.38 2.26
N GLY A 243 14.15 11.45 1.47
CA GLY A 243 12.89 12.14 1.24
C GLY A 243 12.02 12.28 2.51
N PRO A 244 10.73 11.91 2.45
CA PRO A 244 9.81 11.97 3.57
C PRO A 244 9.92 10.76 4.51
N LEU A 245 11.07 10.08 4.63
CA LEU A 245 11.26 8.99 5.61
C LEU A 245 12.39 9.26 6.62
N ASP A 246 13.02 10.43 6.51
CA ASP A 246 14.14 10.85 7.34
C ASP A 246 13.79 10.78 8.84
N GLN A 247 12.62 11.30 9.23
CA GLN A 247 12.23 11.35 10.64
C GLN A 247 11.93 9.95 11.19
N ALA A 248 11.24 9.10 10.42
CA ALA A 248 10.92 7.74 10.83
C ALA A 248 12.18 6.87 10.96
N LEU A 249 13.12 6.99 10.02
CA LEU A 249 14.40 6.27 10.06
C LEU A 249 15.26 6.68 11.26
N ALA A 250 15.37 7.99 11.51
CA ALA A 250 16.12 8.51 12.65
C ALA A 250 15.52 8.02 13.99
N GLN A 251 14.19 8.08 14.12
CA GLN A 251 13.51 7.59 15.33
C GLN A 251 13.65 6.08 15.49
N ALA A 252 13.48 5.30 14.41
CA ALA A 252 13.63 3.85 14.47
C ALA A 252 15.05 3.43 14.87
N GLN A 253 16.08 4.15 14.38
CA GLN A 253 17.46 3.93 14.81
C GLN A 253 17.65 4.22 16.29
N ALA A 254 17.10 5.33 16.80
CA ALA A 254 17.17 5.69 18.21
C ALA A 254 16.49 4.63 19.10
N ASP A 255 15.31 4.15 18.71
CA ASP A 255 14.58 3.09 19.41
C ASP A 255 15.34 1.75 19.39
N ALA A 256 15.96 1.41 18.26
CA ALA A 256 16.79 0.22 18.13
C ALA A 256 18.04 0.33 19.03
N GLN A 257 18.69 1.48 19.10
CA GLN A 257 19.82 1.72 20.00
C GLN A 257 19.41 1.61 21.47
N ALA A 258 18.28 2.21 21.85
CA ALA A 258 17.75 2.14 23.21
C ALA A 258 17.39 0.70 23.64
N SER A 259 16.94 -0.13 22.69
CA SER A 259 16.62 -1.55 22.93
C SER A 259 17.83 -2.50 22.76
N GLY A 260 19.04 -1.98 22.54
CA GLY A 260 20.25 -2.79 22.34
C GLY A 260 20.33 -3.51 20.98
N SER A 261 19.38 -3.25 20.07
CA SER A 261 19.28 -3.85 18.74
C SER A 261 19.81 -2.93 17.62
N GLY A 262 20.40 -1.79 17.96
CA GLY A 262 20.87 -0.78 16.99
C GLY A 262 21.83 -1.35 15.94
N ASN A 263 22.72 -2.27 16.32
CA ASN A 263 23.61 -2.94 15.37
C ASN A 263 22.86 -3.85 14.40
N ALA A 264 21.81 -4.54 14.84
CA ALA A 264 21.00 -5.41 13.97
C ALA A 264 20.20 -4.57 12.96
N PHE A 265 19.59 -3.47 13.41
CA PHE A 265 18.90 -2.52 12.54
C PHE A 265 19.84 -1.88 11.52
N ALA A 266 21.03 -1.46 11.96
CA ALA A 266 22.02 -0.90 11.05
C ALA A 266 22.49 -1.93 10.03
N GLN A 267 22.76 -3.17 10.44
CA GLN A 267 23.16 -4.24 9.53
C GLN A 267 22.06 -4.59 8.53
N SER A 268 20.79 -4.60 8.96
CA SER A 268 19.68 -4.97 8.08
C SER A 268 19.48 -3.94 6.96
N ILE A 269 19.57 -2.64 7.28
CA ILE A 269 19.55 -1.57 6.28
C ILE A 269 20.79 -1.62 5.36
N ALA A 270 21.98 -1.82 5.92
CA ALA A 270 23.22 -1.89 5.15
C ALA A 270 23.32 -3.12 4.23
N GLN A 271 22.67 -4.23 4.59
CA GLN A 271 22.56 -5.41 3.71
C GLN A 271 21.55 -5.17 2.58
N ALA A 272 20.46 -4.46 2.87
CA ALA A 272 19.39 -4.17 1.93
C ALA A 272 19.74 -3.06 0.91
N GLY A 273 20.64 -2.15 1.28
CA GLY A 273 21.18 -1.13 0.41
C GLY A 273 22.68 -1.03 0.61
N ALA A 274 23.46 -1.19 -0.45
CA ALA A 274 24.86 -0.80 -0.46
C ALA A 274 24.96 0.73 -0.30
N VAL A 275 24.73 1.23 0.92
CA VAL A 275 24.93 2.62 1.31
C VAL A 275 26.41 2.79 1.61
N SER A 276 27.04 3.82 1.05
CA SER A 276 28.48 4.10 1.16
C SER A 276 28.96 4.58 2.54
N ASN A 277 28.22 4.33 3.62
CA ASN A 277 28.69 4.55 4.99
C ASN A 277 28.04 3.58 6.00
N PRO A 278 28.70 2.48 6.38
CA PRO A 278 28.17 1.45 7.28
C PRO A 278 28.29 1.80 8.77
N ASN A 279 28.45 3.08 9.15
CA ASN A 279 28.64 3.44 10.56
C ASN A 279 27.29 3.41 11.34
N PRO A 280 27.11 2.50 12.33
CA PRO A 280 25.87 2.36 13.11
C PRO A 280 25.48 3.59 13.96
N GLY A 281 26.31 4.64 13.96
CA GLY A 281 26.09 5.90 14.68
C GLY A 281 25.51 7.07 13.87
N SER A 282 25.36 6.96 12.55
CA SER A 282 24.86 8.10 11.75
C SER A 282 24.29 7.66 10.40
N TYR A 283 23.02 7.25 10.37
CA TYR A 283 22.26 7.43 9.14
C TYR A 283 21.88 8.91 9.07
N SER A 284 22.84 9.76 8.67
CA SER A 284 22.55 11.17 8.42
C SER A 284 21.88 11.26 7.06
N CYS A 285 20.56 11.12 7.03
CA CYS A 285 19.80 11.73 5.97
C CYS A 285 20.09 13.24 6.08
N ALA A 286 20.68 13.83 5.04
CA ALA A 286 20.98 15.25 5.07
C ALA A 286 19.64 15.99 5.09
N HIS A 287 19.22 16.47 6.26
CA HIS A 287 18.09 17.37 6.39
C HIS A 287 18.33 18.56 5.46
N THR A 288 17.58 18.64 4.36
CA THR A 288 17.57 19.82 3.46
C THR A 288 16.59 20.89 3.95
N GLY A 289 16.25 20.84 5.24
CA GLY A 289 15.58 21.95 5.90
C GLY A 289 16.54 23.15 5.92
N THR A 290 16.19 24.21 5.20
CA THR A 290 16.75 25.54 5.44
C THR A 290 16.34 25.95 6.84
N ASP A 291 17.15 25.59 7.83
CA ASP A 291 17.03 26.15 9.16
C ASP A 291 17.22 27.67 9.02
N SER A 292 16.20 28.43 9.40
CA SER A 292 16.20 29.90 9.33
C SER A 292 17.02 30.46 10.50
N SER A 293 18.23 29.95 10.69
CA SER A 293 19.17 30.36 11.72
C SER A 293 20.36 31.08 11.08
N PRO A 294 20.80 32.26 11.57
CA PRO A 294 21.57 33.22 10.76
C PRO A 294 23.06 32.90 10.56
N ASN A 295 23.53 31.66 10.74
CA ASN A 295 24.96 31.38 10.70
C ASN A 295 25.30 30.03 10.03
N PRO A 296 25.99 30.03 8.87
CA PRO A 296 26.38 28.81 8.17
C PRO A 296 27.60 28.19 8.84
N GLY A 297 27.38 27.36 9.86
CA GLY A 297 28.38 26.47 10.44
C GLY A 297 28.00 25.01 10.19
N SER A 298 28.98 24.17 9.84
CA SER A 298 28.80 22.73 9.74
C SER A 298 28.56 22.13 11.14
N TYR A 299 27.33 21.70 11.42
CA TYR A 299 26.96 21.00 12.65
C TYR A 299 27.32 19.51 12.52
N SER A 300 28.34 19.08 13.24
CA SER A 300 28.64 17.65 13.43
C SER A 300 28.14 17.21 14.79
N CYS A 301 27.00 16.51 14.84
CA CYS A 301 26.51 15.87 16.05
C CYS A 301 27.27 14.56 16.26
N ALA A 302 28.29 14.59 17.12
CA ALA A 302 28.95 13.37 17.60
C ALA A 302 28.19 12.85 18.84
N HIS A 303 27.50 11.72 18.72
CA HIS A 303 26.99 10.98 19.86
C HIS A 303 28.10 10.09 20.42
N THR A 304 28.79 10.56 21.46
CA THR A 304 29.68 9.74 22.28
C THR A 304 29.03 9.50 23.64
N GLY A 305 28.48 8.31 23.85
CA GLY A 305 28.34 7.67 25.18
C GLY A 305 27.25 8.19 26.13
N THR A 306 26.29 7.30 26.41
CA THR A 306 25.66 7.02 27.73
C THR A 306 25.42 8.17 28.71
N ASP A 307 24.76 9.27 28.31
CA ASP A 307 24.15 10.14 29.32
C ASP A 307 22.72 10.57 28.97
N SER A 308 21.87 10.44 29.98
CA SER A 308 20.44 10.73 29.91
C SER A 308 20.23 12.24 30.02
N SER A 309 20.25 12.97 28.90
CA SER A 309 19.77 14.36 28.85
C SER A 309 19.31 14.78 27.45
N PRO A 310 18.27 15.64 27.35
CA PRO A 310 17.71 16.08 26.09
C PRO A 310 18.61 17.13 25.42
N TYR A 311 18.90 16.92 24.13
CA TYR A 311 19.41 17.91 23.16
C TYR A 311 20.52 18.86 23.66
N ALA A 312 21.78 18.41 23.59
CA ALA A 312 22.93 19.32 23.63
C ALA A 312 23.78 19.14 22.36
N CYS A 313 23.57 20.01 21.37
CA CYS A 313 24.49 20.16 20.25
C CYS A 313 25.67 21.04 20.70
N ALA A 314 26.87 20.47 20.79
CA ALA A 314 28.08 21.23 21.11
C ALA A 314 28.70 21.84 19.83
N HIS A 315 28.89 23.17 19.84
CA HIS A 315 29.64 23.89 18.81
C HIS A 315 31.13 23.54 18.92
N SER A 316 31.73 22.99 17.87
CA SER A 316 33.18 22.87 17.73
C SER A 316 33.68 23.90 16.71
N HIS A 317 34.51 24.84 17.18
CA HIS A 317 35.26 25.74 16.31
C HIS A 317 36.54 25.04 15.84
N PRO A 318 36.85 25.02 14.54
CA PRO A 318 38.17 24.60 14.09
C PRO A 318 39.19 25.70 14.40
N GLY A 319 40.10 25.39 15.32
CA GLY A 319 41.46 25.95 15.48
C GLY A 319 41.68 27.45 15.25
N GLY A 320 41.88 28.16 16.36
CA GLY A 320 42.56 29.46 16.46
C GLY A 320 42.98 29.68 17.90
#